data_AF-A0A914II10-F1
#
_entry.id   AF-A0A914II10-F1
#
_cell.length_a   1.000
_cell.length_b   1.000
_cell.length_c   1.000
_cell.angle_alpha   90.00
_cell.angle_beta   90.00
_cell.angle_gamma   90.00
#
_symmetry.space_group_name_H-M   'P 1'
#
loop_
_entity.id
_entity.type
_entity.pdbx_description
1 polymer ?
#
loop_
_entity_poly.entity_id
_entity_poly.type
_entity_poly.pdbx_seq_one_letter_code
_entity_poly.pdbx_strand_id
1 'polypeptide(L)'
;MNENEINDPSTPLLRRRYVPSRENSVEDVKPRILKLDLESRQLKRKDSNVDLTEELKVIVDEVEGREHKEDDKVEDGLLAVKKTTLWGLIASELTRGYSLQNDEERFIEKRRKVYAFLYVFIELEKFLFYGFLQCLDAFCYVFTILPIRCILAFFQCIFRMRSWTHANTCDFLKIFIIISASTMMHFIDTSRIYHLVRGQGIIKLYIVYNMLEVADKLFSSFGQDILDALMWTATENGKKPKYFSTFLHLLATIAYAFSHAFLVLLQATTLNVAFNSQSQSLLTILISNNFVELKGSVFKKFAKPNLFQMSCSDVRERI
;
A
#
# COMPACT_ATOMS: atom_id res chain seq x y z
N MET A 1 37.19 36.09 68.50
CA MET A 1 37.17 37.51 68.94
C MET A 1 37.55 38.33 67.72
N ASN A 2 36.72 39.32 67.42
CA ASN A 2 36.67 40.20 66.23
C ASN A 2 35.83 39.70 65.05
N GLU A 3 34.53 39.96 65.25
CA GLU A 3 33.59 40.51 64.28
C GLU A 3 34.20 41.68 63.46
N ASN A 4 33.83 41.77 62.19
CA ASN A 4 33.29 43.01 61.64
C ASN A 4 32.50 42.71 60.36
N GLU A 5 31.21 42.96 60.51
CA GLU A 5 30.08 42.80 59.61
C GLU A 5 29.81 44.16 58.94
N ILE A 6 29.82 44.24 57.59
CA ILE A 6 29.11 45.31 56.85
C ILE A 6 28.55 44.74 55.52
N ASN A 7 27.24 44.47 55.56
CA ASN A 7 26.18 44.68 54.55
C ASN A 7 26.28 44.15 53.10
N ASP A 8 25.59 43.02 52.88
CA ASP A 8 24.49 42.68 51.92
C ASP A 8 24.03 43.76 50.88
N PRO A 9 23.38 43.43 49.73
CA PRO A 9 22.75 42.13 49.44
C PRO A 9 22.88 41.56 48.02
N SER A 10 23.00 40.24 47.93
CA SER A 10 22.22 39.37 47.01
C SER A 10 22.81 37.95 46.88
N THR A 11 22.51 37.09 47.85
CA THR A 11 22.37 35.64 47.64
C THR A 11 21.50 35.12 48.79
N PRO A 12 20.56 34.18 48.60
CA PRO A 12 20.90 32.77 48.42
C PRO A 12 19.97 32.02 47.43
N LEU A 13 20.46 31.05 46.66
CA LEU A 13 20.54 29.62 47.00
C LEU A 13 19.22 28.93 47.44
N LEU A 14 18.99 27.78 46.79
CA LEU A 14 18.25 26.57 47.22
C LEU A 14 16.80 26.35 46.71
N ARG A 15 16.73 25.41 45.76
CA ARG A 15 16.01 24.12 45.90
C ARG A 15 14.62 24.20 46.55
N ARG A 16 13.58 24.21 45.71
CA ARG A 16 12.25 23.60 45.94
C ARG A 16 11.60 23.38 44.57
N ARG A 17 10.65 22.48 44.31
CA ARG A 17 10.09 21.28 44.95
C ARG A 17 8.95 20.94 43.99
N TYR A 18 8.94 19.76 43.34
CA TYR A 18 7.77 19.33 42.57
C TYR A 18 6.65 19.02 43.57
N VAL A 19 5.53 19.73 43.46
CA VAL A 19 4.33 19.57 44.31
C VAL A 19 3.16 19.25 43.38
N PRO A 20 2.44 18.13 43.60
CA PRO A 20 1.20 17.86 42.90
C PRO A 20 0.06 18.57 43.64
N SER A 21 -0.76 19.34 42.94
CA SER A 21 -1.95 19.98 43.52
C SER A 21 -3.15 19.05 43.39
N ARG A 22 -3.67 18.60 44.54
CA ARG A 22 -4.96 17.90 44.69
C ARG A 22 -5.97 18.89 45.28
N GLU A 23 -7.08 19.08 44.56
CA GLU A 23 -8.48 19.01 45.01
C GLU A 23 -8.94 19.81 46.27
N ASN A 24 -9.93 20.70 46.09
CA ASN A 24 -11.04 20.90 47.04
C ASN A 24 -12.25 21.62 46.39
N SER A 25 -13.31 20.82 46.20
CA SER A 25 -14.77 21.03 46.29
C SER A 25 -15.46 22.41 46.30
N VAL A 26 -16.41 22.54 45.36
CA VAL A 26 -17.86 22.89 45.47
C VAL A 26 -18.28 24.34 45.79
N GLU A 27 -18.89 25.03 44.81
CA GLU A 27 -20.27 25.57 44.88
C GLU A 27 -20.83 25.99 43.50
N ASP A 28 -22.15 25.85 43.37
CA ASP A 28 -23.02 25.91 42.19
C ASP A 28 -23.03 27.24 41.41
N VAL A 29 -22.80 27.22 40.08
CA VAL A 29 -23.42 28.16 39.13
C VAL A 29 -23.69 27.49 37.77
N LYS A 30 -24.97 27.32 37.47
CA LYS A 30 -25.55 26.77 36.24
C LYS A 30 -25.48 27.78 35.07
N PRO A 31 -24.97 27.43 33.88
CA PRO A 31 -25.15 28.27 32.70
C PRO A 31 -26.49 27.95 31.99
N ARG A 32 -27.35 28.98 31.90
CA ARG A 32 -28.52 29.04 31.02
C ARG A 32 -28.08 28.92 29.55
N ILE A 33 -28.40 27.82 28.90
CA ILE A 33 -28.59 27.80 27.44
C ILE A 33 -30.09 27.90 27.16
N LEU A 34 -30.37 28.86 26.28
CA LEU A 34 -31.67 29.30 25.78
C LEU A 34 -32.58 28.12 25.41
N LYS A 35 -33.65 27.92 26.17
CA LYS A 35 -34.82 27.13 25.76
C LYS A 35 -35.80 28.07 25.05
N LEU A 36 -36.20 27.71 23.84
CA LEU A 36 -37.53 28.01 23.30
C LEU A 36 -37.98 26.77 22.51
N ASP A 37 -38.91 26.05 23.15
CA ASP A 37 -39.88 25.04 22.73
C ASP A 37 -39.48 23.71 22.05
N LEU A 38 -39.42 22.67 22.91
CA LEU A 38 -40.18 21.41 22.76
C LEU A 38 -41.69 21.74 22.62
N GLU A 39 -42.59 21.00 22.00
CA GLU A 39 -42.68 19.62 21.51
C GLU A 39 -43.86 19.63 20.53
N SER A 40 -43.81 18.93 19.39
CA SER A 40 -44.33 17.57 19.35
C SER A 40 -44.14 16.92 17.98
N ARG A 41 -44.04 15.59 18.03
CA ARG A 41 -44.18 14.57 16.95
C ARG A 41 -42.90 14.07 16.28
N GLN A 42 -42.22 13.18 17.02
CA GLN A 42 -41.97 11.79 16.65
C GLN A 42 -41.81 11.47 15.14
N LEU A 43 -40.56 11.36 14.68
CA LEU A 43 -40.22 10.36 13.65
C LEU A 43 -38.86 9.73 13.93
N LYS A 44 -38.90 8.39 13.99
CA LYS A 44 -37.91 7.42 14.46
C LYS A 44 -36.65 7.42 13.57
N ARG A 45 -35.49 7.74 14.15
CA ARG A 45 -34.16 7.57 13.53
C ARG A 45 -33.76 6.09 13.60
N LYS A 46 -33.41 5.49 12.46
CA LYS A 46 -32.95 4.09 12.37
C LYS A 46 -31.42 4.09 12.39
N ASP A 47 -30.85 3.48 13.44
CA ASP A 47 -29.41 3.28 13.57
C ASP A 47 -28.87 2.42 12.43
N SER A 48 -27.77 2.87 11.81
CA SER A 48 -27.05 2.17 10.75
C SER A 48 -25.98 1.29 11.39
N ASN A 49 -26.34 0.06 11.77
CA ASN A 49 -25.36 -0.99 12.03
C ASN A 49 -24.95 -1.57 10.67
N VAL A 50 -23.68 -1.43 10.31
CA VAL A 50 -23.09 -2.12 9.16
C VAL A 50 -22.66 -3.51 9.63
N ASP A 51 -23.53 -4.48 9.40
CA ASP A 51 -23.26 -5.89 9.65
C ASP A 51 -22.40 -6.45 8.52
N LEU A 52 -21.31 -7.13 8.87
CA LEU A 52 -20.29 -7.64 7.95
C LEU A 52 -20.68 -9.03 7.42
N THR A 53 -21.94 -9.16 6.98
CA THR A 53 -22.51 -10.40 6.47
C THR A 53 -23.39 -10.12 5.26
N GLU A 54 -22.84 -9.46 4.24
CA GLU A 54 -23.40 -9.58 2.90
C GLU A 54 -23.04 -10.99 2.38
N GLU A 55 -23.93 -11.94 2.66
CA GLU A 55 -24.00 -13.16 1.88
C GLU A 55 -24.12 -12.78 0.41
N LEU A 56 -23.13 -13.20 -0.38
CA LEU A 56 -23.15 -13.16 -1.82
C LEU A 56 -24.34 -14.00 -2.31
N LYS A 57 -25.52 -13.37 -2.40
CA LYS A 57 -26.76 -13.96 -2.90
C LYS A 57 -26.62 -14.11 -4.41
N VAL A 58 -25.92 -15.16 -4.83
CA VAL A 58 -26.02 -15.65 -6.21
C VAL A 58 -27.45 -16.18 -6.34
N ILE A 59 -28.29 -15.40 -7.04
CA ILE A 59 -29.65 -15.79 -7.40
C ILE A 59 -29.54 -17.09 -8.18
N VAL A 60 -29.97 -18.18 -7.56
CA VAL A 60 -30.32 -19.42 -8.24
C VAL A 60 -31.82 -19.52 -8.05
N ASP A 61 -32.55 -19.52 -9.16
CA ASP A 61 -34.00 -19.52 -9.20
C ASP A 61 -34.60 -20.54 -8.22
N GLU A 62 -35.43 -20.02 -7.31
CA GLU A 62 -36.25 -20.80 -6.40
C GLU A 62 -37.40 -21.40 -7.21
N VAL A 63 -37.27 -22.66 -7.61
CA VAL A 63 -38.37 -23.40 -8.25
C VAL A 63 -39.32 -23.83 -7.14
N GLU A 64 -40.38 -23.04 -7.00
CA GLU A 64 -41.52 -23.30 -6.13
C GLU A 64 -42.42 -24.40 -6.74
N GLY A 65 -42.76 -25.41 -5.93
CA GLY A 65 -44.01 -26.16 -6.03
C GLY A 65 -44.03 -27.49 -6.82
N ARG A 66 -44.06 -28.61 -6.06
CA ARG A 66 -45.24 -29.49 -6.06
C ARG A 66 -45.21 -30.47 -4.88
N GLU A 67 -46.15 -30.28 -3.98
CA GLU A 67 -46.57 -31.28 -2.99
C GLU A 67 -47.06 -32.54 -3.73
N HIS A 68 -46.65 -33.71 -3.25
CA HIS A 68 -47.42 -34.93 -3.44
C HIS A 68 -47.45 -35.72 -2.13
N LYS A 69 -48.66 -35.97 -1.64
CA LYS A 69 -49.01 -36.74 -0.46
C LYS A 69 -48.73 -38.24 -0.64
N GLU A 70 -48.46 -38.86 0.51
CA GLU A 70 -48.77 -40.24 0.93
C GLU A 70 -48.15 -41.40 0.12
N ASP A 71 -47.23 -42.13 0.74
CA ASP A 71 -47.62 -43.40 1.39
C ASP A 71 -46.52 -43.91 2.33
N ASP A 72 -46.91 -44.09 3.59
CA ASP A 72 -46.18 -44.88 4.57
C ASP A 72 -46.09 -46.34 4.10
N LYS A 73 -44.88 -46.78 3.78
CA LYS A 73 -44.47 -48.17 3.98
C LYS A 73 -43.13 -48.20 4.70
N VAL A 74 -43.23 -48.13 6.03
CA VAL A 74 -42.21 -48.65 6.93
C VAL A 74 -42.21 -50.17 6.75
N GLU A 75 -41.31 -50.66 5.91
CA GLU A 75 -40.97 -52.08 5.84
C GLU A 75 -39.56 -52.25 6.39
N ASP A 76 -39.50 -52.96 7.53
CA ASP A 76 -38.31 -53.38 8.24
C ASP A 76 -37.29 -54.00 7.29
N GLY A 77 -36.10 -53.39 7.22
CA GLY A 77 -34.98 -53.84 6.38
C GLY A 77 -33.64 -53.75 7.08
N LEU A 78 -33.60 -53.81 8.41
CA LEU A 78 -32.37 -54.06 9.16
C LEU A 78 -32.00 -55.55 8.99
N LEU A 79 -31.26 -55.89 7.93
CA LEU A 79 -30.27 -56.97 7.81
C LEU A 79 -30.23 -57.54 6.38
N ALA A 80 -29.33 -57.00 5.56
CA ALA A 80 -28.64 -57.81 4.57
C ALA A 80 -27.27 -57.21 4.29
N VAL A 81 -26.29 -57.48 5.16
CA VAL A 81 -24.88 -57.51 4.74
C VAL A 81 -24.75 -58.70 3.77
N LYS A 82 -25.20 -58.49 2.55
CA LYS A 82 -25.04 -59.42 1.43
C LYS A 82 -23.55 -59.35 1.06
N LYS A 83 -22.84 -60.47 1.12
CA LYS A 83 -21.46 -60.57 0.62
C LYS A 83 -21.46 -60.20 -0.87
N THR A 84 -21.18 -58.95 -1.19
CA THR A 84 -20.99 -58.50 -2.56
C THR A 84 -19.56 -58.81 -2.97
N THR A 85 -19.40 -59.59 -4.03
CA THR A 85 -18.11 -59.74 -4.71
C THR A 85 -17.65 -58.36 -5.17
N LEU A 86 -16.35 -58.05 -5.13
CA LEU A 86 -15.80 -56.75 -5.54
C LEU A 86 -16.32 -56.28 -6.90
N TRP A 87 -16.52 -57.21 -7.83
CA TRP A 87 -17.13 -56.95 -9.14
C TRP A 87 -18.58 -56.51 -9.09
N GLY A 88 -19.38 -57.04 -8.16
CA GLY A 88 -20.74 -56.58 -7.92
C GLY A 88 -20.77 -55.19 -7.30
N LEU A 89 -19.79 -54.85 -6.46
CA LEU A 89 -19.66 -53.52 -5.87
C LEU A 89 -19.17 -52.49 -6.90
N ILE A 90 -18.21 -52.87 -7.75
CA ILE A 90 -17.72 -52.05 -8.87
C ILE A 90 -18.82 -51.86 -9.91
N ALA A 91 -19.53 -52.92 -10.31
CA ALA A 91 -20.66 -52.80 -11.23
C ALA A 91 -21.78 -51.95 -10.62
N SER A 92 -22.05 -52.08 -9.32
CA SER A 92 -23.04 -51.22 -8.64
C SER A 92 -22.61 -49.76 -8.58
N GLU A 93 -21.33 -49.45 -8.34
CA GLU A 93 -20.84 -48.06 -8.35
C GLU A 93 -20.76 -47.49 -9.77
N LEU A 94 -20.45 -48.33 -10.78
CA LEU A 94 -20.36 -47.92 -12.17
C LEU A 94 -21.74 -47.68 -12.82
N THR A 95 -22.77 -48.40 -12.34
CA THR A 95 -24.16 -48.29 -12.83
C THR A 95 -25.01 -47.40 -11.93
N ARG A 96 -24.48 -46.95 -10.77
CA ARG A 96 -25.15 -45.97 -9.91
C ARG A 96 -25.17 -44.64 -10.65
N GLY A 97 -26.35 -44.27 -11.15
CA GLY A 97 -26.59 -42.94 -11.68
C GLY A 97 -26.20 -41.89 -10.63
N TYR A 98 -25.60 -40.79 -11.06
CA TYR A 98 -25.30 -39.66 -10.19
C TYR A 98 -26.61 -39.14 -9.58
N SER A 99 -26.93 -39.54 -8.35
CA SER A 99 -27.99 -38.90 -7.57
C SER A 99 -27.45 -37.55 -7.11
N LEU A 100 -27.56 -36.56 -8.00
CA LEU A 100 -27.16 -35.18 -7.75
C LEU A 100 -27.95 -34.57 -6.58
N GLN A 101 -29.13 -35.09 -6.25
CA GLN A 101 -29.96 -34.67 -5.11
C GLN A 101 -29.39 -35.07 -3.74
N ASN A 102 -28.77 -36.25 -3.59
CA ASN A 102 -28.28 -36.69 -2.26
C ASN A 102 -26.93 -36.06 -1.88
N ASP A 103 -26.17 -35.56 -2.86
CA ASP A 103 -24.87 -34.88 -2.70
C ASP A 103 -24.97 -33.38 -3.09
N GLU A 104 -26.18 -32.85 -3.25
CA GLU A 104 -26.43 -31.53 -3.81
C GLU A 104 -25.71 -30.42 -3.03
N GLU A 105 -25.78 -30.48 -1.70
CA GLU A 105 -25.10 -29.54 -0.79
C GLU A 105 -23.58 -29.56 -0.98
N ARG A 106 -22.99 -30.75 -1.20
CA ARG A 106 -21.55 -30.90 -1.43
C ARG A 106 -21.12 -30.30 -2.77
N PHE A 107 -21.94 -30.43 -3.81
CA PHE A 107 -21.67 -29.81 -5.11
C PHE A 107 -21.92 -28.30 -5.10
N ILE A 108 -22.91 -27.82 -4.36
CA ILE A 108 -23.13 -26.39 -4.10
C ILE A 108 -21.92 -25.80 -3.37
N GLU A 109 -21.40 -26.46 -2.33
CA GLU A 109 -20.25 -25.96 -1.59
C GLU A 109 -18.97 -25.92 -2.44
N LYS A 110 -18.75 -26.94 -3.29
CA LYS A 110 -17.66 -26.94 -4.28
C LYS A 110 -17.79 -25.81 -5.29
N ARG A 111 -18.99 -25.58 -5.85
CA ARG A 111 -19.27 -24.46 -6.77
C ARG A 111 -19.07 -23.11 -6.09
N ARG A 112 -19.54 -22.95 -4.85
CA ARG A 112 -19.34 -21.73 -4.05
C ARG A 112 -17.86 -21.43 -3.84
N LYS A 113 -17.02 -22.44 -3.58
CA LYS A 113 -15.56 -22.26 -3.47
C LYS A 113 -14.95 -21.75 -4.78
N VAL A 114 -15.39 -22.28 -5.92
CA VAL A 114 -14.93 -21.82 -7.25
C VAL A 114 -15.40 -20.40 -7.54
N TYR A 115 -16.66 -20.07 -7.28
CA TYR A 115 -17.17 -18.70 -7.48
C TYR A 115 -16.54 -17.70 -6.52
N ALA A 116 -16.32 -18.07 -5.25
CA ALA A 116 -15.60 -17.24 -4.30
C ALA A 116 -14.16 -17.00 -4.77
N PHE A 117 -13.48 -18.01 -5.31
CA PHE A 117 -12.16 -17.86 -5.90
C PHE A 117 -12.18 -16.88 -7.09
N LEU A 118 -13.09 -17.04 -8.05
CA LEU A 118 -13.22 -16.14 -9.21
C LEU A 118 -13.59 -14.71 -8.79
N TYR A 119 -14.48 -14.56 -7.80
CA TYR A 119 -14.86 -13.27 -7.25
C TYR A 119 -13.66 -12.53 -6.64
N VAL A 120 -12.78 -13.25 -5.94
CA VAL A 120 -11.55 -12.67 -5.39
C VAL A 120 -10.64 -12.10 -6.49
N PHE A 121 -10.52 -12.74 -7.67
CA PHE A 121 -9.76 -12.17 -8.78
C PHE A 121 -10.39 -10.89 -9.32
N ILE A 122 -11.72 -10.84 -9.42
CA ILE A 122 -12.45 -9.66 -9.92
C ILE A 122 -12.29 -8.49 -8.95
N GLU A 123 -12.43 -8.72 -7.64
CA GLU A 123 -12.23 -7.67 -6.64
C GLU A 123 -10.76 -7.22 -6.55
N LEU A 124 -9.81 -8.15 -6.70
CA LEU A 124 -8.39 -7.81 -6.80
C LEU A 124 -8.12 -6.94 -8.03
N GLU A 125 -8.69 -7.28 -9.20
CA GLU A 125 -8.52 -6.51 -10.43
C GLU A 125 -9.08 -5.09 -10.31
N LYS A 126 -10.25 -4.91 -9.67
CA LYS A 126 -10.80 -3.58 -9.37
C LYS A 126 -9.86 -2.78 -8.47
N PHE A 127 -9.30 -3.40 -7.43
CA PHE A 127 -8.33 -2.76 -6.55
C PHE A 127 -7.05 -2.35 -7.30
N LEU A 128 -6.53 -3.24 -8.14
CA LEU A 128 -5.36 -2.98 -8.97
C LEU A 128 -5.61 -1.83 -9.95
N PHE A 129 -6.77 -1.80 -10.61
CA PHE A 129 -7.15 -0.74 -11.54
C PHE A 129 -7.28 0.63 -10.85
N TYR A 130 -7.89 0.67 -9.65
CA TYR A 130 -7.94 1.89 -8.85
C TYR A 130 -6.53 2.37 -8.47
N GLY A 131 -5.66 1.45 -8.07
CA GLY A 131 -4.25 1.74 -7.78
C GLY A 131 -3.49 2.31 -8.98
N PHE A 132 -3.70 1.73 -10.17
CA PHE A 132 -3.17 2.25 -11.43
C PHE A 132 -3.62 3.68 -11.70
N LEU A 133 -4.92 3.98 -11.57
CA LEU A 133 -5.44 5.33 -11.76
C LEU A 133 -4.85 6.32 -10.75
N GLN A 134 -4.66 5.92 -9.49
CA GLN A 134 -4.04 6.75 -8.47
C GLN A 134 -2.57 7.08 -8.80
N CYS A 135 -1.80 6.10 -9.28
CA CYS A 135 -0.42 6.32 -9.71
C CYS A 135 -0.36 7.18 -10.99
N LEU A 136 -1.30 6.98 -11.93
CA LEU A 136 -1.43 7.79 -13.13
C LEU A 136 -1.75 9.26 -12.79
N ASP A 137 -2.65 9.50 -11.83
CA ASP A 137 -2.95 10.85 -11.33
C ASP A 137 -1.70 11.51 -10.73
N ALA A 138 -0.97 10.78 -9.87
CA ALA A 138 0.28 11.26 -9.28
C ALA A 138 1.36 11.56 -10.35
N PHE A 139 1.50 10.72 -11.37
CA PHE A 139 2.40 10.96 -12.50
C PHE A 139 1.99 12.20 -13.29
N CYS A 140 0.72 12.29 -13.68
CA CYS A 140 0.16 13.44 -14.40
C CYS A 140 0.33 14.74 -13.62
N TYR A 141 0.19 14.71 -12.29
CA TYR A 141 0.41 15.86 -11.42
C TYR A 141 1.83 16.42 -11.57
N VAL A 142 2.85 15.56 -11.62
CA VAL A 142 4.26 15.96 -11.78
C VAL A 142 4.49 16.61 -13.15
N PHE A 143 3.86 16.12 -14.22
CA PHE A 143 4.04 16.67 -15.57
C PHE A 143 3.19 17.90 -15.88
N THR A 144 2.01 18.04 -15.27
CA THR A 144 1.05 19.10 -15.61
C THR A 144 1.00 20.19 -14.54
N ILE A 145 0.61 19.83 -13.32
CA ILE A 145 0.30 20.78 -12.25
C ILE A 145 1.59 21.41 -11.70
N LEU A 146 2.64 20.62 -11.49
CA LEU A 146 3.91 21.11 -10.94
C LEU A 146 4.55 22.23 -11.80
N PRO A 147 4.75 22.07 -13.13
CA PRO A 147 5.31 23.15 -13.95
C PRO A 147 4.37 24.35 -14.08
N ILE A 148 3.05 24.14 -14.22
CA ILE A 148 2.07 25.23 -14.29
C ILE A 148 2.13 26.09 -13.02
N ARG A 149 2.16 25.47 -11.84
CA ARG A 149 2.28 26.18 -10.55
C ARG A 149 3.54 27.04 -10.47
N CYS A 150 4.67 26.52 -10.97
CA CYS A 150 5.92 27.27 -10.96
C CYS A 150 5.92 28.44 -11.94
N ILE A 151 5.33 28.27 -13.14
CA ILE A 151 5.14 29.35 -14.11
C ILE A 151 4.26 30.46 -13.50
N LEU A 152 3.15 30.11 -12.86
CA LEU A 152 2.28 31.07 -12.19
C LEU A 152 2.99 31.80 -11.03
N ALA A 153 3.75 31.07 -10.21
CA ALA A 153 4.54 31.67 -9.12
C ALA A 153 5.59 32.65 -9.66
N PHE A 154 6.24 32.30 -10.77
CA PHE A 154 7.22 33.16 -11.44
C PHE A 154 6.57 34.42 -12.01
N PHE A 155 5.44 34.30 -12.72
CA PHE A 155 4.69 35.45 -13.21
C PHE A 155 4.22 36.38 -12.08
N GLN A 156 3.69 35.83 -10.99
CA GLN A 156 3.24 36.62 -9.83
C GLN A 156 4.38 37.37 -9.15
N CYS A 157 5.59 36.77 -9.13
CA CYS A 157 6.79 37.43 -8.64
C CYS A 157 7.23 38.59 -9.55
N ILE A 158 7.26 38.36 -10.88
CA ILE A 158 7.61 39.39 -11.87
C ILE A 158 6.66 40.58 -11.81
N PHE A 159 5.36 40.33 -11.78
CA PHE A 159 4.34 41.40 -11.73
C PHE A 159 4.17 41.99 -10.32
N ARG A 160 4.99 41.59 -9.34
CA ARG A 160 4.96 42.05 -7.94
C ARG A 160 3.58 41.95 -7.27
N MET A 161 2.72 41.07 -7.77
CA MET A 161 1.33 40.94 -7.33
C MET A 161 1.19 40.15 -6.03
N ARG A 162 2.15 39.27 -5.71
CA ARG A 162 2.06 38.37 -4.54
C ARG A 162 3.41 38.13 -3.89
N SER A 163 3.42 38.07 -2.56
CA SER A 163 4.60 37.71 -1.76
C SER A 163 4.93 36.22 -1.86
N TRP A 164 6.22 35.89 -1.70
CA TRP A 164 6.74 34.54 -1.80
C TRP A 164 6.27 33.66 -0.63
N THR A 165 5.56 32.57 -0.94
CA THR A 165 5.06 31.60 0.06
C THR A 165 6.04 30.43 0.22
N HIS A 166 6.16 29.86 1.42
CA HIS A 166 6.96 28.64 1.68
C HIS A 166 6.59 27.46 0.76
N ALA A 167 5.32 27.31 0.41
CA ALA A 167 4.84 26.29 -0.52
C ALA A 167 5.47 26.45 -1.93
N ASN A 168 5.69 27.68 -2.39
CA ASN A 168 6.32 27.92 -3.68
C ASN A 168 7.80 27.51 -3.63
N THR A 169 8.51 27.76 -2.53
CA THR A 169 9.90 27.28 -2.33
C THR A 169 9.98 25.76 -2.47
N CYS A 170 9.00 25.05 -1.90
CA CYS A 170 8.91 23.60 -2.00
C CYS A 170 8.79 23.11 -3.45
N ASP A 171 7.87 23.70 -4.21
CA ASP A 171 7.65 23.32 -5.61
C ASP A 171 8.90 23.63 -6.46
N PHE A 172 9.55 24.77 -6.22
CA PHE A 172 10.80 25.13 -6.89
C PHE A 172 11.94 24.15 -6.59
N LEU A 173 12.11 23.71 -5.34
CA LEU A 173 13.12 22.71 -4.97
C LEU A 173 12.87 21.38 -5.68
N LYS A 174 11.62 20.92 -5.75
CA LYS A 174 11.25 19.69 -6.48
C LYS A 174 11.60 19.77 -7.97
N ILE A 175 11.24 20.87 -8.63
CA ILE A 175 11.61 21.08 -10.04
C ILE A 175 13.12 21.15 -10.22
N PHE A 176 13.83 21.85 -9.33
CA PHE A 176 15.28 21.96 -9.38
C PHE A 176 15.96 20.58 -9.27
N ILE A 177 15.47 19.71 -8.39
CA ILE A 177 15.96 18.32 -8.28
C ILE A 177 15.72 17.56 -9.59
N ILE A 178 14.53 17.66 -10.17
CA ILE A 178 14.19 16.97 -11.43
C ILE A 178 15.09 17.45 -12.58
N ILE A 179 15.25 18.76 -12.75
CA ILE A 179 16.08 19.34 -13.82
C ILE A 179 17.55 18.97 -13.64
N SER A 180 18.08 19.09 -12.42
CA SER A 180 19.48 18.76 -12.12
C SER A 180 19.77 17.28 -12.31
N ALA A 181 18.90 16.38 -11.83
CA ALA A 181 19.03 14.94 -12.05
C ALA A 181 18.94 14.57 -13.54
N SER A 182 18.00 15.16 -14.28
CA SER A 182 17.84 14.94 -15.72
C SER A 182 19.08 15.39 -16.52
N THR A 183 19.60 16.59 -16.22
CA THR A 183 20.82 17.10 -16.83
C THR A 183 22.02 16.18 -16.52
N MET A 184 22.12 15.70 -15.28
CA MET A 184 23.20 14.80 -14.87
C MET A 184 23.10 13.44 -15.58
N MET A 185 21.87 12.96 -15.81
CA MET A 185 21.59 11.72 -16.53
C MET A 185 21.98 11.81 -18.01
N HIS A 186 21.81 12.97 -18.65
CA HIS A 186 22.20 13.18 -20.05
C HIS A 186 23.71 13.02 -20.31
N PHE A 187 24.57 13.17 -19.30
CA PHE A 187 26.02 12.92 -19.45
C PHE A 187 26.37 11.43 -19.54
N ILE A 188 25.44 10.54 -19.20
CA ILE A 188 25.66 9.10 -19.22
C ILE A 188 25.30 8.53 -20.60
N ASP A 189 26.31 8.01 -21.31
CA ASP A 189 26.09 7.31 -22.58
C ASP A 189 25.43 5.94 -22.37
N THR A 190 24.12 5.85 -22.60
CA THR A 190 23.36 4.59 -22.51
C THR A 190 23.96 3.47 -23.36
N SER A 191 24.51 3.80 -24.53
CA SER A 191 25.16 2.81 -25.42
C SER A 191 26.35 2.13 -24.75
N ARG A 192 27.17 2.86 -23.98
CA ARG A 192 28.33 2.28 -23.27
C ARG A 192 27.88 1.29 -22.20
N ILE A 193 26.86 1.66 -21.44
CA ILE A 193 26.29 0.79 -20.40
C ILE A 193 25.72 -0.48 -21.05
N TYR A 194 24.97 -0.34 -22.15
CA TYR A 194 24.44 -1.49 -22.88
C TYR A 194 25.52 -2.48 -23.32
N HIS A 195 26.61 -1.98 -23.93
CA HIS A 195 27.71 -2.84 -24.36
C HIS A 195 28.45 -3.48 -23.18
N LEU A 196 28.64 -2.76 -22.07
CA LEU A 196 29.27 -3.27 -20.86
C LEU A 196 28.45 -4.43 -20.25
N VAL A 197 27.14 -4.24 -20.16
CA VAL A 197 26.19 -5.22 -19.60
C VAL A 197 26.09 -6.45 -20.50
N ARG A 198 26.01 -6.26 -21.83
CA ARG A 198 25.98 -7.36 -22.82
C ARG A 198 27.25 -8.21 -22.81
N GLY A 199 28.40 -7.63 -22.46
CA GLY A 199 29.68 -8.34 -22.37
C GLY A 199 29.83 -9.22 -21.13
N GLN A 200 28.89 -9.18 -20.18
CA GLN A 200 28.96 -9.98 -18.95
C GLN A 200 28.42 -11.40 -19.16
N GLY A 201 28.87 -12.34 -18.32
CA GLY A 201 28.32 -13.70 -18.31
C GLY A 201 26.89 -13.74 -17.78
N ILE A 202 26.06 -14.63 -18.33
CA ILE A 202 24.63 -14.79 -18.01
C ILE A 202 24.39 -14.95 -16.49
N ILE A 203 25.17 -15.82 -15.83
CA ILE A 203 25.04 -16.04 -14.38
C ILE A 203 25.37 -14.79 -13.55
N LYS A 204 26.38 -14.02 -13.95
CA LYS A 204 26.75 -12.76 -13.27
C LYS A 204 25.65 -11.72 -13.48
N LEU A 205 25.11 -11.64 -14.70
CA LEU A 205 24.05 -10.71 -15.06
C LEU A 205 22.76 -10.97 -14.27
N TYR A 206 22.41 -12.25 -14.07
CA TYR A 206 21.28 -12.64 -13.21
C TYR A 206 21.45 -12.18 -11.76
N ILE A 207 22.63 -12.40 -11.15
CA ILE A 207 22.91 -11.95 -9.78
C ILE A 207 22.81 -10.41 -9.71
N VAL A 208 23.38 -9.70 -10.68
CA VAL A 208 23.31 -8.23 -10.74
C VAL A 208 21.86 -7.76 -10.86
N TYR A 209 21.02 -8.40 -11.68
CA TYR A 209 19.60 -8.06 -11.77
C TYR A 209 18.88 -8.18 -10.42
N ASN A 210 19.04 -9.31 -9.73
CA ASN A 210 18.44 -9.51 -8.40
C ASN A 210 18.96 -8.48 -7.37
N MET A 211 20.24 -8.09 -7.45
CA MET A 211 20.79 -7.06 -6.57
C MET A 211 20.28 -5.66 -6.92
N LEU A 212 20.08 -5.35 -8.22
CA LEU A 212 19.50 -4.09 -8.67
C LEU A 212 18.04 -3.96 -8.21
N GLU A 213 17.27 -5.04 -8.22
CA GLU A 213 15.90 -5.05 -7.72
C GLU A 213 15.82 -4.75 -6.21
N VAL A 214 16.70 -5.39 -5.42
CA VAL A 214 16.79 -5.10 -3.97
C VAL A 214 17.27 -3.66 -3.73
N ALA A 215 18.22 -3.17 -4.52
CA ALA A 215 18.71 -1.81 -4.44
C ALA A 215 17.59 -0.80 -4.78
N ASP A 216 16.78 -1.04 -5.80
CA ASP A 216 15.65 -0.19 -6.16
C ASP A 216 14.63 -0.09 -5.01
N LYS A 217 14.25 -1.23 -4.41
CA LYS A 217 13.37 -1.27 -3.23
C LYS A 217 13.94 -0.48 -2.04
N LEU A 218 15.25 -0.59 -1.80
CA LEU A 218 15.94 0.16 -0.74
C LEU A 218 15.96 1.66 -1.02
N PHE A 219 16.32 2.06 -2.24
CA PHE A 219 16.37 3.47 -2.65
C PHE A 219 14.97 4.09 -2.64
N SER A 220 13.93 3.37 -3.05
CA SER A 220 12.54 3.83 -3.01
C SER A 220 12.09 4.20 -1.58
N SER A 221 12.45 3.39 -0.58
CA SER A 221 12.18 3.70 0.83
C SER A 221 13.01 4.89 1.33
N PHE A 222 14.31 4.89 1.03
CA PHE A 222 15.22 5.97 1.43
C PHE A 222 14.88 7.32 0.78
N GLY A 223 14.32 7.29 -0.43
CA GLY A 223 13.90 8.46 -1.18
C GLY A 223 12.83 9.28 -0.50
N GLN A 224 11.88 8.62 0.15
CA GLN A 224 10.81 9.29 0.90
C GLN A 224 11.41 10.05 2.08
N ASP A 225 12.26 9.39 2.87
CA ASP A 225 12.91 9.98 4.03
C ASP A 225 13.81 11.18 3.67
N ILE A 226 14.62 11.07 2.61
CA ILE A 226 15.54 12.14 2.21
C ILE A 226 14.81 13.35 1.62
N LEU A 227 13.72 13.11 0.87
CA LEU A 227 12.89 14.19 0.34
C LEU A 227 12.16 14.89 1.48
N ASP A 228 11.57 14.15 2.41
CA ASP A 228 10.88 14.73 3.57
C ASP A 228 11.82 15.54 4.46
N ALA A 229 13.04 15.04 4.70
CA ALA A 229 14.07 15.78 5.43
C ALA A 229 14.46 17.10 4.74
N LEU A 230 14.59 17.11 3.41
CA LEU A 230 14.82 18.32 2.63
C LEU A 230 13.63 19.28 2.74
N MET A 231 12.40 18.76 2.61
CA MET A 231 11.19 19.56 2.65
C MET A 231 10.98 20.23 4.02
N TRP A 232 11.24 19.47 5.08
CA TRP A 232 11.24 19.97 6.45
C TRP A 232 12.28 21.08 6.63
N THR A 233 13.52 20.82 6.21
CA THR A 233 14.62 21.79 6.32
C THR A 233 14.38 23.07 5.51
N ALA A 234 13.66 22.99 4.39
CA ALA A 234 13.30 24.14 3.57
C ALA A 234 12.17 24.99 4.19
N THR A 235 11.34 24.41 5.06
CA THR A 235 10.18 25.07 5.68
C THR A 235 10.47 25.53 7.12
N GLU A 236 11.54 25.05 7.73
CA GLU A 236 11.95 25.39 9.10
C GLU A 236 12.20 26.91 9.25
N ASN A 237 11.29 27.58 9.96
CA ASN A 237 11.37 29.00 10.27
C ASN A 237 12.26 29.27 11.49
N GLY A 238 13.56 29.00 11.35
CA GLY A 238 14.56 29.29 12.38
C GLY A 238 15.00 30.75 12.39
N LYS A 239 15.21 31.33 13.59
CA LYS A 239 15.70 32.71 13.80
C LYS A 239 17.12 32.99 13.26
N LYS A 240 17.83 31.98 12.75
CA LYS A 240 19.14 32.12 12.09
C LYS A 240 19.13 31.36 10.76
N PRO A 241 19.59 31.95 9.66
CA PRO A 241 19.60 31.26 8.38
C PRO A 241 20.68 30.17 8.35
N LYS A 242 20.26 28.90 8.21
CA LYS A 242 21.17 27.76 8.01
C LYS A 242 21.34 27.42 6.53
N TYR A 243 21.67 28.41 5.69
CA TYR A 243 21.82 28.22 4.23
C TYR A 243 22.76 27.05 3.88
N PHE A 244 23.84 26.89 4.63
CA PHE A 244 24.78 25.78 4.44
C PHE A 244 24.16 24.40 4.69
N SER A 245 23.33 24.27 5.72
CA SER A 245 22.65 23.01 6.05
C SER A 245 21.64 22.65 4.96
N THR A 246 20.81 23.62 4.53
CA THR A 246 19.83 23.41 3.45
C THR A 246 20.53 23.04 2.14
N PHE A 247 21.66 23.69 1.83
CA PHE A 247 22.45 23.37 0.64
C PHE A 247 23.04 21.94 0.70
N LEU A 248 23.55 21.50 1.85
CA LEU A 248 24.03 20.14 2.02
C LEU A 248 22.92 19.10 1.85
N HIS A 249 21.74 19.33 2.44
CA HIS A 249 20.59 18.44 2.24
C HIS A 249 20.15 18.41 0.77
N LEU A 250 20.13 19.56 0.10
CA LEU A 250 19.81 19.65 -1.33
C LEU A 250 20.80 18.85 -2.19
N LEU A 251 22.11 18.98 -1.92
CA LEU A 251 23.13 18.22 -2.62
C LEU A 251 22.98 16.71 -2.39
N ALA A 252 22.68 16.30 -1.15
CA ALA A 252 22.42 14.90 -0.82
C ALA A 252 21.19 14.36 -1.58
N THR A 253 20.10 15.13 -1.66
CA THR A 253 18.91 14.75 -2.43
C THR A 253 19.18 14.64 -3.93
N ILE A 254 19.98 15.55 -4.51
CA ILE A 254 20.37 15.49 -5.92
C ILE A 254 21.25 14.25 -6.19
N ALA A 255 22.22 13.98 -5.32
CA ALA A 255 23.06 12.79 -5.42
C ALA A 255 22.23 11.49 -5.29
N TYR A 256 21.24 11.47 -4.40
CA TYR A 256 20.28 10.39 -4.29
C TYR A 256 19.46 10.22 -5.58
N ALA A 257 18.86 11.31 -6.10
CA ALA A 257 18.01 11.27 -7.29
C ALA A 257 18.77 10.77 -8.51
N PHE A 258 20.03 11.19 -8.67
CA PHE A 258 20.93 10.68 -9.70
C PHE A 258 21.27 9.20 -9.52
N SER A 259 21.63 8.79 -8.30
CA SER A 259 21.96 7.40 -8.01
C SER A 259 20.77 6.48 -8.27
N HIS A 260 19.56 6.90 -7.88
CA HIS A 260 18.33 6.16 -8.14
C HIS A 260 18.00 6.11 -9.64
N ALA A 261 18.08 7.23 -10.36
CA ALA A 261 17.89 7.25 -11.82
C ALA A 261 18.91 6.35 -12.56
N PHE A 262 20.15 6.30 -12.08
CA PHE A 262 21.17 5.41 -12.60
C PHE A 262 20.85 3.92 -12.35
N LEU A 263 20.38 3.56 -11.15
CA LEU A 263 19.93 2.19 -10.84
C LEU A 263 18.78 1.77 -11.76
N VAL A 264 17.79 2.65 -11.95
CA VAL A 264 16.66 2.40 -12.87
C VAL A 264 17.17 2.21 -14.32
N LEU A 265 18.13 3.01 -14.78
CA LEU A 265 18.75 2.82 -16.10
C LEU A 265 19.46 1.46 -16.22
N LEU A 266 20.20 1.05 -15.18
CA LEU A 266 20.90 -0.25 -15.17
C LEU A 266 19.91 -1.41 -15.21
N GLN A 267 18.79 -1.31 -14.49
CA GLN A 267 17.74 -2.33 -14.48
C GLN A 267 17.07 -2.41 -15.86
N ALA A 268 16.69 -1.27 -16.45
CA ALA A 268 16.11 -1.21 -17.79
C ALA A 268 17.07 -1.75 -18.86
N THR A 269 18.36 -1.44 -18.76
CA THR A 269 19.38 -1.93 -19.69
C THR A 269 19.60 -3.44 -19.55
N THR A 270 19.65 -3.95 -18.31
CA THR A 270 19.78 -5.37 -18.03
C THR A 270 18.60 -6.16 -18.57
N LEU A 271 17.38 -5.63 -18.38
CA LEU A 271 16.16 -6.23 -18.91
C LEU A 271 16.13 -6.17 -20.45
N ASN A 272 16.57 -5.07 -21.06
CA ASN A 272 16.69 -4.97 -22.51
C ASN A 272 17.70 -5.99 -23.08
N VAL A 273 18.85 -6.16 -22.41
CA VAL A 273 19.82 -7.21 -22.78
C VAL A 273 19.21 -8.60 -22.60
N ALA A 274 18.39 -8.83 -21.55
CA ALA A 274 17.67 -10.08 -21.34
C ALA A 274 16.77 -10.44 -22.53
N PHE A 275 15.89 -9.51 -22.92
CA PHE A 275 14.95 -9.68 -24.02
C PHE A 275 15.65 -9.83 -25.37
N ASN A 276 16.71 -9.04 -25.60
CA ASN A 276 17.47 -9.07 -26.84
C ASN A 276 18.51 -10.21 -26.89
N SER A 277 18.68 -10.99 -25.82
CA SER A 277 19.63 -12.10 -25.80
C SER A 277 19.10 -13.26 -26.63
N GLN A 278 19.89 -13.71 -27.61
CA GLN A 278 19.52 -14.82 -28.49
C GLN A 278 19.30 -16.14 -27.73
N SER A 279 19.94 -16.29 -26.57
CA SER A 279 19.87 -17.51 -25.77
C SER A 279 18.58 -17.67 -24.97
N GLN A 280 17.71 -16.65 -24.84
CA GLN A 280 16.50 -16.61 -23.96
C GLN A 280 16.69 -17.08 -22.50
N SER A 281 17.88 -17.58 -22.15
CA SER A 281 18.22 -18.26 -20.91
C SER A 281 18.16 -17.31 -19.73
N LEU A 282 18.58 -16.04 -19.89
CA LEU A 282 18.45 -15.05 -18.83
C LEU A 282 16.98 -14.80 -18.49
N LEU A 283 16.14 -14.60 -19.50
CA LEU A 283 14.70 -14.39 -19.32
C LEU A 283 14.02 -15.62 -18.70
N THR A 284 14.38 -16.83 -19.14
CA THR A 284 13.89 -18.08 -18.53
C THR A 284 14.27 -18.19 -17.06
N ILE A 285 15.50 -17.83 -16.69
CA ILE A 285 15.96 -17.85 -15.30
C ILE A 285 15.18 -16.83 -14.45
N LEU A 286 14.95 -15.61 -14.95
CA LEU A 286 14.15 -14.59 -14.26
C LEU A 286 12.71 -15.06 -14.00
N ILE A 287 12.05 -15.62 -15.03
CA ILE A 287 10.70 -16.18 -14.91
C ILE A 287 10.69 -17.36 -13.92
N SER A 288 11.69 -18.24 -13.98
CA SER A 288 11.81 -19.36 -13.05
C SER A 288 11.98 -18.89 -11.60
N ASN A 289 12.69 -17.78 -11.37
CA ASN A 289 12.85 -17.19 -10.04
C ASN A 289 11.49 -16.66 -9.51
N ASN A 290 10.78 -15.88 -10.33
CA ASN A 290 9.45 -15.38 -9.99
C ASN A 290 8.46 -16.53 -9.70
N PHE A 291 8.59 -17.67 -10.40
CA PHE A 291 7.77 -18.84 -10.13
C PHE A 291 8.07 -19.50 -8.78
N VAL A 292 9.35 -19.56 -8.39
CA VAL A 292 9.76 -20.09 -7.06
C VAL A 292 9.25 -19.16 -5.95
N GLU A 293 9.33 -17.85 -6.15
CA GLU A 293 8.78 -16.86 -5.21
C GLU A 293 7.26 -16.97 -5.08
N LEU A 294 6.56 -17.07 -6.22
CA LEU A 294 5.11 -17.27 -6.25
C LEU A 294 4.70 -18.57 -5.55
N LYS A 295 5.45 -19.66 -5.76
CA LYS A 295 5.22 -20.91 -5.03
C LYS A 295 5.35 -20.69 -3.52
N GLY A 296 6.35 -19.94 -3.08
CA GLY A 296 6.55 -19.60 -1.67
C GLY A 296 5.41 -18.76 -1.07
N SER A 297 4.83 -17.83 -1.83
CA SER A 297 3.74 -16.97 -1.37
C SER A 297 2.38 -17.68 -1.34
N VAL A 298 2.08 -18.57 -2.29
CA VAL A 298 0.79 -19.29 -2.37
C VAL A 298 0.55 -20.23 -1.18
N PHE A 299 1.60 -20.83 -0.61
CA PHE A 299 1.45 -21.73 0.55
C PHE A 299 1.49 -20.98 1.89
N LYS A 300 1.78 -19.68 1.89
CA LYS A 300 1.93 -18.89 3.11
C LYS A 300 0.59 -18.27 3.50
N LYS A 301 0.20 -18.43 4.77
CA LYS A 301 -0.94 -17.70 5.33
C LYS A 301 -0.52 -16.27 5.69
N PHE A 302 -1.25 -15.28 5.17
CA PHE A 302 -1.00 -13.87 5.46
C PHE A 302 -2.01 -13.31 6.46
N ALA A 303 -1.54 -12.50 7.40
CA ALA A 303 -2.42 -11.67 8.23
C ALA A 303 -3.02 -10.55 7.37
N LYS A 304 -4.24 -10.09 7.69
CA LYS A 304 -4.96 -9.03 6.96
C LYS A 304 -4.09 -7.78 6.65
N PRO A 305 -3.34 -7.17 7.60
CA PRO A 305 -2.54 -5.99 7.30
C PRO A 305 -1.36 -6.30 6.36
N ASN A 306 -0.76 -7.48 6.49
CA ASN A 306 0.36 -7.90 5.64
C ASN A 306 -0.11 -8.17 4.20
N LEU A 307 -1.31 -8.74 4.04
CA LEU A 307 -1.92 -8.96 2.73
C LEU A 307 -2.16 -7.62 2.02
N PHE A 308 -2.70 -6.63 2.75
CA PHE A 308 -2.93 -5.30 2.19
C PHE A 308 -1.63 -4.62 1.74
N GLN A 309 -0.58 -4.65 2.57
CA GLN A 309 0.72 -4.08 2.20
C GLN A 309 1.32 -4.78 0.97
N MET A 310 1.20 -6.10 0.88
CA MET A 310 1.62 -6.86 -0.31
C MET A 310 0.82 -6.46 -1.54
N SER A 311 -0.50 -6.35 -1.44
CA SER A 311 -1.36 -5.89 -2.54
C SER A 311 -0.99 -4.47 -2.99
N CYS A 312 -0.72 -3.54 -2.07
CA CYS A 312 -0.24 -2.20 -2.43
C CYS A 312 1.13 -2.21 -3.11
N SER A 313 2.04 -3.11 -2.69
CA SER A 313 3.33 -3.26 -3.35
C SER A 313 3.19 -3.85 -4.75
N ASP A 314 2.30 -4.83 -4.95
CA ASP A 314 2.00 -5.43 -6.26
C ASP A 314 1.41 -4.41 -7.23
N VAL A 315 0.50 -3.54 -6.76
CA VAL A 315 0.00 -2.39 -7.55
C VAL A 315 1.18 -1.56 -8.07
N ARG A 316 2.12 -1.19 -7.19
CA ARG A 316 3.25 -0.34 -7.55
C ARG A 316 4.20 -1.02 -8.53
N GLU A 317 4.44 -2.32 -8.37
CA GLU A 317 5.41 -3.07 -9.19
C GLU A 317 4.90 -3.36 -10.61
N ARG A 318 3.58 -3.30 -10.83
CA ARG A 318 2.95 -3.48 -12.15
C ARG A 318 2.96 -2.22 -13.03
N ILE A 319 3.33 -1.06 -12.50
CA ILE A 319 3.27 0.25 -13.15
C ILE A 319 4.67 0.68 -13.57
#